data_AF-A0A7L5ZEH7-F1
#
_entry.id   AF-A0A7L5ZEH7-F1
#
_cell.length_a   1.000
_cell.length_b   1.000
_cell.length_c   1.000
_cell.angle_alpha   90.00
_cell.angle_beta   90.00
_cell.angle_gamma   90.00
#
_symmetry.space_group_name_H-M   'P 1'
#
loop_
_entity.id
_entity.type
_entity.pdbx_description
1 polymer ?
#
loop_
_entity_poly.entity_id
_entity_poly.type
_entity_poly.pdbx_seq_one_letter_code
_entity_poly.pdbx_strand_id
1 'polypeptide(L)'
;MPSIQLEFTDPTLLGMTLKEPVAPELIAACAALLGQVAVEPDRCRLIITGDFVESARQRMDPGPYRDGYGMDRSTGVVGGKTMPMPDGTIDVLLPDILFALDKTPEQHAASARIAIHTVLHEGQHVAMTQAGETDPELSHLPRGRMNLEAVADQVIQEYRAERAIDHSVSSDNEWDLPGVLEHWHAALVRVACVEYQEHLDVERLWYGIVQETHTAWKLLAYLAARIPGGVSPKRAISDDVRKSRLWRVMVKPHWRRFVETLGQVPPGNIRTNRTTLDAVQRVLADEFDAWLLSLGFEGVDDTDGFAFYIRDWSLLEM
;
A
#
# COMPACT_ATOMS: atom_id res chain seq x y z
N MET A 1 -10.14 -0.16 -24.29
CA MET A 1 -8.74 0.07 -23.85
C MET A 1 -8.76 1.28 -22.93
N PRO A 2 -8.03 1.27 -21.81
CA PRO A 2 -7.98 2.42 -20.91
C PRO A 2 -7.57 3.70 -21.64
N SER A 3 -8.24 4.82 -21.36
CA SER A 3 -7.84 6.12 -21.93
C SER A 3 -6.58 6.63 -21.23
N ILE A 4 -5.68 7.27 -21.98
CA ILE A 4 -4.49 7.92 -21.42
C ILE A 4 -4.77 9.41 -21.23
N GLN A 5 -4.45 9.95 -20.07
CA GLN A 5 -4.54 11.38 -19.77
C GLN A 5 -3.24 11.88 -19.15
N LEU A 6 -2.92 13.14 -19.39
CA LEU A 6 -1.75 13.82 -18.83
C LEU A 6 -2.23 14.95 -17.91
N GLU A 7 -1.64 15.04 -16.72
CA GLU A 7 -1.95 16.07 -15.74
C GLU A 7 -0.66 16.71 -15.21
N PHE A 8 -0.65 18.03 -15.01
CA PHE A 8 0.49 18.75 -14.41
C PHE A 8 1.86 18.47 -15.07
N THR A 9 1.88 18.06 -16.34
CA THR A 9 3.10 17.72 -17.09
C THR A 9 3.00 18.22 -18.52
N ASP A 10 4.13 18.56 -19.12
CA ASP A 10 4.22 18.95 -20.53
C ASP A 10 4.39 17.68 -21.40
N PRO A 11 3.47 17.39 -22.33
CA PRO A 11 3.55 16.21 -23.20
C PRO A 11 4.89 16.08 -23.95
N THR A 12 5.55 17.21 -24.25
CA THR A 12 6.84 17.21 -24.96
C THR A 12 7.99 16.65 -24.12
N LEU A 13 7.93 16.78 -22.79
CA LEU A 13 8.90 16.17 -21.86
C LEU A 13 8.79 14.64 -21.83
N LEU A 14 7.65 14.12 -22.28
CA LEU A 14 7.35 12.70 -22.40
C LEU A 14 7.53 12.19 -23.83
N GLY A 15 7.99 13.02 -24.77
CA GLY A 15 8.19 12.61 -26.17
C GLY A 15 6.92 12.61 -27.02
N MET A 16 5.85 13.26 -26.57
CA MET A 16 4.64 13.50 -27.37
C MET A 16 4.73 14.81 -28.14
N THR A 17 4.04 14.91 -29.28
CA THR A 17 3.91 16.18 -30.01
C THR A 17 2.63 16.91 -29.60
N LEU A 18 2.66 18.25 -29.55
CA LEU A 18 1.47 19.05 -29.19
C LEU A 18 0.36 19.03 -30.26
N LYS A 19 0.70 18.70 -31.52
CA LYS A 19 -0.25 18.68 -32.63
C LYS A 19 -1.04 17.38 -32.69
N GLU A 20 -0.35 16.26 -32.46
CA GLU A 20 -0.91 14.91 -32.38
C GLU A 20 -0.14 14.15 -31.28
N PRO A 21 -0.59 14.23 -30.02
CA PRO A 21 0.08 13.55 -28.92
C PRO A 21 -0.19 12.04 -29.03
N VAL A 22 0.68 11.34 -29.73
CA VAL A 22 0.72 9.88 -29.72
C VAL A 22 1.52 9.44 -28.51
N ALA A 23 0.96 8.54 -27.70
CA ALA A 23 1.64 8.02 -26.54
C ALA A 23 2.92 7.26 -26.95
N PRO A 24 4.07 7.54 -26.31
CA PRO A 24 5.29 6.74 -26.46
C PRO A 24 5.04 5.28 -26.12
N GLU A 25 5.90 4.41 -26.64
CA GLU A 25 5.78 2.95 -26.51
C GLU A 25 5.57 2.48 -25.06
N LEU A 26 6.31 3.03 -24.10
CA LEU A 26 6.18 2.64 -22.69
C LEU A 26 4.83 3.05 -22.08
N ILE A 27 4.32 4.26 -22.39
CA ILE A 27 3.01 4.72 -21.90
C ILE A 27 1.90 3.88 -22.54
N ALA A 28 1.99 3.62 -23.85
CA ALA A 28 1.06 2.76 -24.57
C ALA A 28 1.07 1.32 -24.03
N ALA A 29 2.26 0.77 -23.72
CA ALA A 29 2.41 -0.53 -23.09
C ALA A 29 1.78 -0.57 -21.70
N CYS A 30 1.96 0.46 -20.88
CA CYS A 30 1.31 0.54 -19.57
C CYS A 30 -0.22 0.55 -19.69
N ALA A 31 -0.78 1.34 -20.61
CA ALA A 31 -2.22 1.37 -20.86
C ALA A 31 -2.75 0.02 -21.37
N ALA A 32 -2.00 -0.66 -22.22
CA ALA A 32 -2.34 -2.00 -22.72
C ALA A 32 -2.32 -3.04 -21.59
N LEU A 33 -1.30 -3.03 -20.73
CA LEU A 33 -1.21 -3.91 -19.55
C LEU A 33 -2.36 -3.66 -18.57
N LEU A 34 -2.66 -2.40 -18.26
CA LEU A 34 -3.82 -2.04 -17.44
C LEU A 34 -5.12 -2.62 -18.05
N GLY A 35 -5.28 -2.49 -19.37
CA GLY A 35 -6.44 -3.03 -20.08
C GLY A 35 -6.50 -4.56 -20.11
N GLN A 36 -5.39 -5.27 -19.92
CA GLN A 36 -5.37 -6.73 -19.81
C GLN A 36 -5.73 -7.21 -18.41
N VAL A 37 -5.40 -6.42 -17.38
CA VAL A 37 -5.67 -6.78 -15.98
C VAL A 37 -7.09 -6.40 -15.56
N ALA A 38 -7.59 -5.26 -16.00
CA ALA A 38 -8.93 -4.75 -15.64
C ALA A 38 -10.06 -5.69 -16.10
N VAL A 39 -11.11 -5.81 -15.28
CA VAL A 39 -12.34 -6.56 -15.62
C VAL A 39 -13.17 -5.79 -16.65
N GLU A 40 -13.26 -4.47 -16.50
CA GLU A 40 -13.94 -3.56 -17.42
C GLU A 40 -12.93 -2.50 -17.92
N PRO A 41 -12.10 -2.82 -18.94
CA PRO A 41 -11.00 -1.96 -19.36
C PRO A 41 -11.41 -0.55 -19.82
N ASP A 42 -12.63 -0.40 -20.33
CA ASP A 42 -13.17 0.87 -20.81
C ASP A 42 -13.63 1.79 -19.66
N ARG A 43 -13.64 1.29 -18.42
CA ARG A 43 -13.92 2.06 -17.20
C ARG A 43 -12.64 2.39 -16.43
N CYS A 44 -11.50 2.36 -17.10
CA CYS A 44 -10.20 2.67 -16.50
C CYS A 44 -9.52 3.81 -17.26
N ARG A 45 -8.79 4.66 -16.54
CA ARG A 45 -7.97 5.72 -17.12
C ARG A 45 -6.56 5.64 -16.57
N LEU A 46 -5.56 5.66 -17.45
CA LEU A 46 -4.16 5.80 -17.07
C LEU A 46 -3.81 7.28 -17.06
N ILE A 47 -3.46 7.80 -15.88
CA ILE A 47 -3.10 9.20 -15.67
C ILE A 47 -1.59 9.29 -15.46
N ILE A 48 -0.88 10.00 -16.33
CA ILE A 48 0.54 10.32 -16.13
C ILE A 48 0.62 11.75 -15.60
N THR A 49 1.24 11.93 -14.44
CA THR A 49 1.19 13.20 -13.71
C THR A 49 2.54 13.73 -13.27
N GLY A 50 2.77 15.03 -13.49
CA GLY A 50 3.96 15.75 -13.00
C GLY A 50 3.83 16.28 -11.57
N ASP A 51 2.61 16.35 -11.04
CA ASP A 51 2.33 16.63 -9.62
C ASP A 51 1.40 15.54 -9.08
N PHE A 52 2.02 14.47 -8.62
CA PHE A 52 1.31 13.29 -8.12
C PHE A 52 0.45 13.61 -6.89
N VAL A 53 0.93 14.49 -6.01
CA VAL A 53 0.21 14.86 -4.78
C VAL A 53 -1.05 15.61 -5.13
N GLU A 54 -0.95 16.63 -5.99
CA GLU A 54 -2.12 17.42 -6.38
C GLU A 54 -3.10 16.59 -7.23
N SER A 55 -2.60 15.76 -8.16
CA SER A 55 -3.42 14.84 -8.95
C SER A 55 -4.22 13.87 -8.07
N ALA A 56 -3.62 13.34 -7.01
CA ALA A 56 -4.33 12.50 -6.05
C ALA A 56 -5.34 13.32 -5.20
N ARG A 57 -4.94 14.50 -4.72
CA ARG A 57 -5.79 15.37 -3.88
C ARG A 57 -7.06 15.83 -4.60
N GLN A 58 -6.98 16.09 -5.91
CA GLN A 58 -8.16 16.49 -6.70
C GLN A 58 -9.23 15.42 -6.81
N ARG A 59 -8.87 14.16 -6.52
CA ARG A 59 -9.76 13.01 -6.52
C ARG A 59 -10.26 12.63 -5.13
N MET A 60 -9.82 13.32 -4.09
CA MET A 60 -10.20 13.08 -2.70
C MET A 60 -11.23 14.11 -2.24
N ASP A 61 -12.12 13.68 -1.36
CA ASP A 61 -13.04 14.60 -0.69
C ASP A 61 -12.26 15.64 0.14
N PRO A 62 -12.73 16.90 0.19
CA PRO A 62 -12.13 17.92 1.04
C PRO A 62 -12.08 17.47 2.50
N GLY A 63 -10.92 17.61 3.13
CA GLY A 63 -10.75 17.28 4.54
C GLY A 63 -9.30 16.95 4.91
N PRO A 64 -9.05 16.66 6.21
CA PRO A 64 -7.70 16.46 6.74
C PRO A 64 -6.89 15.38 6.02
N TYR A 65 -7.55 14.32 5.53
CA TYR A 65 -6.88 13.26 4.78
C TYR A 65 -6.33 13.74 3.43
N ARG A 66 -7.12 14.53 2.69
CA ARG A 66 -6.67 15.17 1.44
C ARG A 66 -5.53 16.15 1.72
N ASP A 67 -5.73 17.02 2.71
CA ASP A 67 -4.80 18.12 3.00
C ASP A 67 -3.45 17.60 3.53
N GLY A 68 -3.47 16.48 4.26
CA GLY A 68 -2.28 15.77 4.73
C GLY A 68 -1.67 14.79 3.74
N TYR A 69 -2.26 14.59 2.55
CA TYR A 69 -1.76 13.61 1.59
C TYR A 69 -0.36 13.97 1.09
N GLY A 70 0.55 13.00 1.05
CA GLY A 70 1.93 13.13 0.60
C GLY A 70 2.50 11.85 -0.02
N MET A 71 3.71 11.95 -0.59
CA MET A 71 4.38 10.87 -1.33
C MET A 71 5.16 9.91 -0.43
N ASP A 72 5.54 10.30 0.78
CA ASP A 72 6.48 9.54 1.60
C ASP A 72 5.85 8.23 2.10
N ARG A 73 6.60 7.13 1.99
CA ARG A 73 6.21 5.78 2.41
C ARG A 73 7.40 5.10 3.07
N SER A 74 7.61 5.37 4.36
CA SER A 74 8.79 4.90 5.10
C SER A 74 10.09 5.36 4.40
N THR A 75 10.93 4.43 3.95
CA THR A 75 12.16 4.72 3.20
C THR A 75 11.95 4.94 1.69
N GLY A 76 10.71 4.85 1.20
CA GLY A 76 10.35 4.97 -0.21
C GLY A 76 9.33 6.07 -0.50
N VAL A 77 8.88 6.11 -1.76
CA VAL A 77 7.86 7.03 -2.27
C VAL A 77 6.75 6.25 -2.97
N VAL A 78 5.56 6.84 -3.06
CA VAL A 78 4.44 6.27 -3.83
C VAL A 78 4.85 6.08 -5.30
N GLY A 79 4.79 4.85 -5.78
CA GLY A 79 5.06 4.51 -7.18
C GLY A 79 3.87 4.73 -8.10
N GLY A 80 2.65 4.55 -7.59
CA GLY A 80 1.39 4.72 -8.30
C GLY A 80 0.20 4.73 -7.33
N LYS A 81 -1.00 5.01 -7.84
CA LYS A 81 -2.22 4.99 -7.02
C LYS A 81 -3.47 4.71 -7.86
N THR A 82 -4.28 3.77 -7.41
CA THR A 82 -5.63 3.51 -7.92
C THR A 82 -6.67 4.36 -7.17
N MET A 83 -7.54 5.02 -7.91
CA MET A 83 -8.54 5.97 -7.39
C MET A 83 -9.91 5.74 -8.06
N PRO A 84 -10.90 5.18 -7.36
CA PRO A 84 -12.28 5.12 -7.85
C PRO A 84 -12.88 6.53 -8.01
N MET A 85 -13.67 6.73 -9.06
CA MET A 85 -14.20 8.04 -9.42
C MET A 85 -15.74 8.07 -9.36
N PRO A 86 -16.36 9.24 -9.06
CA PRO A 86 -17.83 9.35 -8.97
C PRO A 86 -18.58 8.99 -10.26
N ASP A 87 -17.93 9.11 -11.42
CA ASP A 87 -18.47 8.71 -12.73
C ASP A 87 -18.45 7.18 -12.96
N GLY A 88 -18.00 6.42 -11.97
CA GLY A 88 -17.87 4.97 -12.02
C GLY A 88 -16.65 4.49 -12.80
N THR A 89 -15.73 5.37 -13.19
CA THR A 89 -14.41 4.97 -13.71
C THR A 89 -13.40 4.81 -12.57
N ILE A 90 -12.23 4.24 -12.89
CA ILE A 90 -11.12 4.14 -11.96
C ILE A 90 -9.87 4.72 -12.61
N ASP A 91 -9.23 5.66 -11.91
CA ASP A 91 -8.00 6.31 -12.34
C ASP A 91 -6.79 5.60 -11.75
N VAL A 92 -5.81 5.27 -12.59
CA VAL A 92 -4.50 4.77 -12.20
C VAL A 92 -3.48 5.85 -12.45
N LEU A 93 -2.94 6.42 -11.39
CA LEU A 93 -1.97 7.52 -11.43
C LEU A 93 -0.56 6.95 -11.43
N LEU A 94 0.29 7.41 -12.35
CA LEU A 94 1.73 7.17 -12.37
C LEU A 94 2.49 8.49 -12.47
N PRO A 95 3.62 8.66 -11.76
CA PRO A 95 4.42 9.88 -11.84
C PRO A 95 5.18 9.94 -13.18
N ASP A 96 5.19 11.12 -13.78
CA ASP A 96 5.78 11.40 -15.10
C ASP A 96 7.30 11.17 -15.15
N ILE A 97 7.97 11.25 -14.00
CA ILE A 97 9.40 10.97 -13.83
C ILE A 97 9.75 9.54 -14.28
N LEU A 98 8.81 8.60 -14.30
CA LEU A 98 9.05 7.25 -14.83
C LEU A 98 9.19 7.22 -16.36
N PHE A 99 8.80 8.30 -17.05
CA PHE A 99 8.70 8.40 -18.50
C PHE A 99 9.55 9.53 -19.09
N ALA A 100 10.12 10.41 -18.26
CA ALA A 100 10.91 11.55 -18.76
C ALA A 100 12.13 11.12 -19.60
N LEU A 101 12.39 11.88 -20.68
CA LEU A 101 13.37 11.56 -21.72
C LEU A 101 14.83 11.77 -21.32
N ASP A 102 15.09 12.58 -20.29
CA ASP A 102 16.40 13.08 -19.87
C ASP A 102 17.24 12.07 -19.04
N LYS A 103 17.01 10.77 -19.25
CA LYS A 103 17.68 9.67 -18.54
C LYS A 103 18.75 8.98 -19.39
N THR A 104 19.72 8.36 -18.74
CA THR A 104 20.62 7.40 -19.41
C THR A 104 19.84 6.13 -19.83
N PRO A 105 20.36 5.32 -20.78
CA PRO A 105 19.72 4.07 -21.16
C PRO A 105 19.43 3.12 -19.98
N GLU A 106 20.33 3.05 -19.00
CA GLU A 106 20.18 2.21 -17.80
C GLU A 106 19.06 2.74 -16.91
N GLN A 107 18.98 4.05 -16.72
CA GLN A 107 17.92 4.72 -15.96
C GLN A 107 16.56 4.59 -16.65
N HIS A 108 16.52 4.67 -17.99
CA HIS A 108 15.33 4.38 -18.80
C HIS A 108 14.86 2.95 -18.58
N ALA A 109 15.75 1.97 -18.67
CA ALA A 109 15.39 0.57 -18.45
C ALA A 109 14.91 0.30 -17.01
N ALA A 110 15.52 0.95 -16.01
CA ALA A 110 15.06 0.86 -14.62
C ALA A 110 13.68 1.49 -14.42
N SER A 111 13.46 2.70 -14.95
CA SER A 111 12.18 3.40 -14.88
C SER A 111 11.07 2.64 -15.59
N ALA A 112 11.37 2.01 -16.74
CA ALA A 112 10.44 1.17 -17.47
C ALA A 112 10.01 -0.06 -16.65
N ARG A 113 10.96 -0.74 -15.96
CA ARG A 113 10.62 -1.86 -15.07
C ARG A 113 9.74 -1.43 -13.91
N ILE A 114 10.02 -0.26 -13.32
CA ILE A 114 9.19 0.31 -12.25
C ILE A 114 7.80 0.65 -12.79
N ALA A 115 7.68 1.34 -13.91
CA ALA A 115 6.39 1.69 -14.51
C ALA A 115 5.54 0.45 -14.83
N ILE A 116 6.16 -0.59 -15.43
CA ILE A 116 5.49 -1.85 -15.76
C ILE A 116 5.02 -2.56 -14.47
N HIS A 117 5.89 -2.69 -13.47
CA HIS A 117 5.52 -3.29 -12.19
C HIS A 117 4.36 -2.52 -11.55
N THR A 118 4.48 -1.20 -11.45
CA THR A 118 3.45 -0.36 -10.82
C THR A 118 2.12 -0.47 -11.54
N VAL A 119 2.09 -0.41 -12.87
CA VAL A 119 0.80 -0.51 -13.58
C VAL A 119 0.17 -1.90 -13.44
N LEU A 120 0.98 -2.96 -13.34
CA LEU A 120 0.45 -4.30 -13.07
C LEU A 120 -0.12 -4.39 -11.66
N HIS A 121 0.59 -3.84 -10.67
CA HIS A 121 0.17 -3.77 -9.27
C HIS A 121 -1.15 -2.99 -9.14
N GLU A 122 -1.19 -1.75 -9.60
CA GLU A 122 -2.38 -0.91 -9.56
C GLU A 122 -3.52 -1.50 -10.41
N GLY A 123 -3.19 -2.15 -11.52
CA GLY A 123 -4.15 -2.90 -12.32
C GLY A 123 -4.85 -4.02 -11.52
N GLN A 124 -4.15 -4.69 -10.59
CA GLN A 124 -4.79 -5.68 -9.72
C GLN A 124 -5.80 -5.03 -8.78
N HIS A 125 -5.48 -3.86 -8.21
CA HIS A 125 -6.42 -3.08 -7.39
C HIS A 125 -7.66 -2.70 -8.19
N VAL A 126 -7.48 -2.17 -9.41
CA VAL A 126 -8.58 -1.91 -10.36
C VAL A 126 -9.46 -3.13 -10.56
N ALA A 127 -8.84 -4.28 -10.87
CA ALA A 127 -9.57 -5.51 -11.12
C ALA A 127 -10.36 -5.95 -9.87
N MET A 128 -9.73 -5.94 -8.69
CA MET A 128 -10.39 -6.31 -7.43
C MET A 128 -11.58 -5.38 -7.13
N THR A 129 -11.42 -4.07 -7.27
CA THR A 129 -12.51 -3.09 -7.08
C THR A 129 -13.66 -3.32 -8.05
N GLN A 130 -13.38 -3.50 -9.35
CA GLN A 130 -14.42 -3.77 -10.35
C GLN A 130 -15.20 -5.07 -10.09
N ALA A 131 -14.58 -6.05 -9.44
CA ALA A 131 -15.23 -7.30 -9.06
C ALA A 131 -15.96 -7.25 -7.70
N GLY A 132 -15.97 -6.10 -7.01
CA GLY A 132 -16.57 -5.97 -5.67
C GLY A 132 -15.81 -6.73 -4.59
N GLU A 133 -14.49 -6.88 -4.77
CA GLU A 133 -13.62 -7.58 -3.84
C GLU A 133 -12.92 -6.64 -2.84
N THR A 134 -13.20 -5.35 -2.87
CA THR A 134 -12.62 -4.31 -1.99
C THR A 134 -13.72 -3.59 -1.21
N ASP A 135 -13.31 -2.73 -0.27
CA ASP A 135 -14.20 -1.77 0.41
C ASP A 135 -15.39 -2.43 1.13
N PRO A 136 -15.14 -3.32 2.11
CA PRO A 136 -16.20 -3.97 2.86
C PRO A 136 -17.07 -2.95 3.60
N GLU A 137 -18.35 -3.29 3.80
CA GLU A 137 -19.23 -2.53 4.69
C GLU A 137 -18.82 -2.83 6.14
N LEU A 138 -18.33 -1.82 6.86
CA LEU A 138 -17.87 -1.94 8.25
C LEU A 138 -18.58 -0.99 9.24
N SER A 139 -19.57 -0.19 8.82
CA SER A 139 -20.21 0.81 9.69
C SER A 139 -20.97 0.23 10.89
N HIS A 140 -21.25 -1.07 10.83
CA HIS A 140 -21.87 -1.82 11.92
C HIS A 140 -20.89 -2.19 13.05
N LEU A 141 -19.58 -2.02 12.86
CA LEU A 141 -18.56 -2.37 13.84
C LEU A 141 -18.23 -1.20 14.77
N PRO A 142 -17.78 -1.47 16.01
CA PRO A 142 -17.15 -0.47 16.87
C PRO A 142 -15.94 0.19 16.18
N ARG A 143 -15.58 1.42 16.60
CA ARG A 143 -14.62 2.26 15.88
C ARG A 143 -13.21 1.67 15.79
N GLY A 144 -12.68 1.15 16.90
CA GLY A 144 -11.37 0.51 16.93
C GLY A 144 -11.34 -0.70 16.00
N ARG A 145 -12.33 -1.57 16.14
CA ARG A 145 -12.48 -2.76 15.29
C ARG A 145 -12.64 -2.41 13.81
N MET A 146 -13.49 -1.45 13.48
CA MET A 146 -13.74 -0.96 12.12
C MET A 146 -12.42 -0.54 11.45
N ASN A 147 -11.58 0.22 12.16
CA ASN A 147 -10.28 0.66 11.64
C ASN A 147 -9.33 -0.51 11.38
N LEU A 148 -9.23 -1.47 12.31
CA LEU A 148 -8.36 -2.63 12.14
C LEU A 148 -8.83 -3.53 10.99
N GLU A 149 -10.13 -3.70 10.81
CA GLU A 149 -10.69 -4.45 9.68
C GLU A 149 -10.48 -3.74 8.34
N ALA A 150 -10.60 -2.41 8.29
CA ALA A 150 -10.27 -1.63 7.10
C ALA A 150 -8.78 -1.74 6.74
N VAL A 151 -7.89 -1.69 7.75
CA VAL A 151 -6.44 -1.89 7.57
C VAL A 151 -6.14 -3.31 7.10
N ALA A 152 -6.79 -4.33 7.67
CA ALA A 152 -6.67 -5.72 7.25
C ALA A 152 -7.08 -5.92 5.78
N ASP A 153 -8.19 -5.32 5.36
CA ASP A 153 -8.64 -5.39 3.97
C ASP A 153 -7.59 -4.80 3.01
N GLN A 154 -7.06 -3.61 3.31
CA GLN A 154 -6.01 -3.00 2.48
C GLN A 154 -4.74 -3.84 2.43
N VAL A 155 -4.30 -4.41 3.54
CA VAL A 155 -3.12 -5.28 3.58
C VAL A 155 -3.34 -6.57 2.77
N ILE A 156 -4.56 -7.12 2.80
CA ILE A 156 -4.94 -8.25 1.94
C ILE A 156 -4.89 -7.84 0.46
N GLN A 157 -5.41 -6.67 0.09
CA GLN A 157 -5.35 -6.16 -1.28
C GLN A 157 -3.90 -6.04 -1.75
N GLU A 158 -3.02 -5.44 -0.94
CA GLU A 158 -1.58 -5.31 -1.23
C GLU A 158 -0.89 -6.67 -1.46
N TYR A 159 -1.15 -7.63 -0.57
CA TYR A 159 -0.64 -8.99 -0.71
C TYR A 159 -1.09 -9.63 -2.03
N ARG A 160 -2.40 -9.54 -2.32
CA ARG A 160 -3.01 -10.17 -3.50
C ARG A 160 -2.50 -9.54 -4.79
N ALA A 161 -2.35 -8.22 -4.82
CA ALA A 161 -1.81 -7.48 -5.95
C ALA A 161 -0.38 -7.95 -6.28
N GLU A 162 0.53 -7.94 -5.30
CA GLU A 162 1.90 -8.41 -5.49
C GLU A 162 1.98 -9.89 -5.85
N ARG A 163 1.11 -10.73 -5.27
CA ARG A 163 1.14 -12.17 -5.52
C ARG A 163 0.72 -12.54 -6.94
N ALA A 164 -0.06 -11.68 -7.61
CA ALA A 164 -0.49 -11.89 -8.98
C ALA A 164 0.57 -11.50 -10.02
N ILE A 165 1.62 -10.78 -9.61
CA ILE A 165 2.71 -10.34 -10.49
C ILE A 165 3.74 -11.46 -10.63
N ASP A 166 4.15 -11.73 -11.87
CA ASP A 166 5.32 -12.56 -12.13
C ASP A 166 6.60 -11.76 -11.82
N HIS A 167 7.26 -12.09 -10.71
CA HIS A 167 8.48 -11.40 -10.29
C HIS A 167 9.71 -11.77 -11.11
N SER A 168 9.61 -12.71 -12.06
CA SER A 168 10.71 -12.98 -13.02
C SER A 168 10.91 -11.86 -14.06
N VAL A 169 9.87 -11.04 -14.26
CA VAL A 169 9.87 -9.89 -15.20
C VAL A 169 9.99 -8.54 -14.50
N SER A 170 9.94 -8.50 -13.17
CA SER A 170 10.09 -7.28 -12.38
C SER A 170 11.46 -7.22 -11.71
N SER A 171 12.06 -6.03 -11.62
CA SER A 171 13.35 -5.89 -10.92
C SER A 171 13.21 -6.22 -9.44
N ASP A 172 14.27 -6.81 -8.88
CA ASP A 172 14.52 -6.89 -7.44
C ASP A 172 14.61 -5.47 -6.85
N ASN A 173 13.46 -4.83 -6.64
CA ASN A 173 13.35 -3.78 -5.66
C ASN A 173 13.32 -4.50 -4.30
N GLU A 174 14.50 -4.96 -3.88
CA GLU A 174 14.70 -5.40 -2.50
C GLU A 174 14.56 -4.17 -1.62
N TRP A 175 13.47 -4.14 -0.87
CA TRP A 175 13.27 -3.14 0.16
C TRP A 175 14.40 -3.25 1.19
N ASP A 176 14.95 -2.12 1.60
CA ASP A 176 15.83 -2.04 2.77
C ASP A 176 14.98 -2.27 4.03
N LEU A 177 14.69 -3.54 4.31
CA LEU A 177 13.88 -3.95 5.44
C LEU A 177 14.47 -3.46 6.78
N PRO A 178 15.80 -3.51 7.03
CA PRO A 178 16.39 -2.83 8.17
C PRO A 178 16.00 -1.35 8.26
N GLY A 179 16.18 -0.57 7.18
CA GLY A 179 15.81 0.84 7.15
C GLY A 179 14.30 1.09 7.36
N VAL A 180 13.43 0.22 6.82
CA VAL A 180 11.98 0.28 7.05
C VAL A 180 11.64 0.11 8.53
N LEU A 181 12.29 -0.85 9.20
CA LEU A 181 12.06 -1.09 10.63
C LEU A 181 12.59 0.06 11.50
N GLU A 182 13.75 0.62 11.15
CA GLU A 182 14.31 1.79 11.84
C GLU A 182 13.40 3.01 11.69
N HIS A 183 12.90 3.26 10.47
CA HIS A 183 11.94 4.33 10.22
C HIS A 183 10.63 4.11 11.00
N TRP A 184 10.08 2.89 10.96
CA TRP A 184 8.84 2.58 11.68
C TRP A 184 9.02 2.80 13.19
N HIS A 185 10.11 2.30 13.78
CA HIS A 185 10.43 2.53 15.19
C HIS A 185 10.55 4.02 15.52
N ALA A 186 11.33 4.77 14.74
CA ALA A 186 11.50 6.21 14.93
C ALA A 186 10.17 6.98 14.80
N ALA A 187 9.28 6.57 13.89
CA ALA A 187 7.97 7.17 13.74
C ALA A 187 7.06 6.90 14.96
N LEU A 188 7.04 5.66 15.48
CA LEU A 188 6.30 5.35 16.71
C LEU A 188 6.79 6.18 17.90
N VAL A 189 8.11 6.33 18.04
CA VAL A 189 8.72 7.19 19.08
C VAL A 189 8.30 8.64 18.90
N ARG A 190 8.39 9.18 17.68
CA ARG A 190 8.01 10.56 17.37
C ARG A 190 6.54 10.82 17.70
N VAL A 191 5.63 9.96 17.24
CA VAL A 191 4.19 10.10 17.47
C VAL A 191 3.86 10.03 18.96
N ALA A 192 4.36 9.03 19.69
CA ALA A 192 4.01 8.81 21.09
C ALA A 192 4.69 9.77 22.07
N CYS A 193 5.98 10.06 21.87
CA CYS A 193 6.81 10.78 22.83
C CYS A 193 6.94 12.28 22.53
N VAL A 194 6.67 12.71 21.29
CA VAL A 194 6.78 14.12 20.87
C VAL A 194 5.41 14.67 20.53
N GLU A 195 4.82 14.20 19.42
CA GLU A 195 3.59 14.79 18.86
C GLU A 195 2.42 14.69 19.86
N TYR A 196 2.20 13.51 20.43
CA TYR A 196 1.12 13.32 21.40
C TYR A 196 1.28 14.20 22.65
N GLN A 197 2.51 14.46 23.11
CA GLN A 197 2.73 15.32 24.27
C GLN A 197 2.41 16.80 23.99
N GLU A 198 2.41 17.21 22.72
CA GLU A 198 2.07 18.58 22.33
C GLU A 198 0.56 18.83 22.32
N HIS A 199 -0.24 17.84 21.91
CA HIS A 199 -1.68 18.02 21.70
C HIS A 199 -2.57 17.23 22.66
N LEU A 200 -2.07 16.16 23.30
CA LEU A 200 -2.80 15.28 24.24
C LEU A 200 -4.14 14.75 23.67
N ASP A 201 -4.17 14.54 22.36
CA ASP A 201 -5.34 14.09 21.60
C ASP A 201 -5.17 12.60 21.31
N VAL A 202 -5.98 11.79 21.98
CA VAL A 202 -5.93 10.33 21.91
C VAL A 202 -6.32 9.83 20.51
N GLU A 203 -7.21 10.52 19.80
CA GLU A 203 -7.61 10.12 18.46
C GLU A 203 -6.46 10.33 17.46
N ARG A 204 -5.72 11.44 17.61
CA ARG A 204 -4.52 11.70 16.80
C ARG A 204 -3.41 10.70 17.11
N LEU A 205 -3.22 10.35 18.39
CA LEU A 205 -2.25 9.33 18.79
C LEU A 205 -2.59 7.98 18.13
N TRP A 206 -3.84 7.53 18.27
CA TRP A 206 -4.32 6.30 17.62
C TRP A 206 -4.09 6.33 16.11
N TYR A 207 -4.54 7.40 15.45
CA TYR A 207 -4.38 7.55 14.01
C TYR A 207 -2.91 7.49 13.59
N GLY A 208 -2.02 8.22 14.27
CA GLY A 208 -0.59 8.23 13.96
C GLY A 208 0.06 6.87 14.13
N ILE A 209 -0.15 6.19 15.26
CA ILE A 209 0.44 4.87 15.53
C ILE A 209 -0.05 3.83 14.53
N VAL A 210 -1.36 3.80 14.24
CA VAL A 210 -1.94 2.85 13.29
C VAL A 210 -1.48 3.15 11.87
N GLN A 211 -1.42 4.41 11.45
CA GLN A 211 -1.04 4.76 10.08
C GLN A 211 0.43 4.39 9.77
N GLU A 212 1.34 4.64 10.70
CA GLU A 212 2.76 4.27 10.56
C GLU A 212 2.91 2.74 10.54
N THR A 213 2.20 2.06 11.43
CA THR A 213 2.19 0.60 11.52
C THR A 213 1.56 -0.06 10.29
N HIS A 214 0.47 0.50 9.78
CA HIS A 214 -0.21 0.06 8.57
C HIS A 214 0.72 0.14 7.35
N THR A 215 1.50 1.22 7.22
CA THR A 215 2.50 1.35 6.17
C THR A 215 3.53 0.22 6.24
N ALA A 216 4.02 -0.11 7.44
CA ALA A 216 4.94 -1.22 7.64
C ALA A 216 4.29 -2.59 7.30
N TRP A 217 3.04 -2.82 7.71
CA TRP A 217 2.31 -4.06 7.39
C TRP A 217 2.09 -4.26 5.89
N LYS A 218 1.81 -3.20 5.12
CA LYS A 218 1.73 -3.27 3.65
C LYS A 218 3.06 -3.72 3.03
N LEU A 219 4.18 -3.14 3.47
CA LEU A 219 5.51 -3.56 3.01
C LEU A 219 5.83 -5.01 3.37
N LEU A 220 5.45 -5.44 4.58
CA LEU A 220 5.58 -6.84 5.01
C LEU A 220 4.68 -7.78 4.19
N ALA A 221 3.51 -7.33 3.74
CA ALA A 221 2.64 -8.09 2.85
C ALA A 221 3.26 -8.31 1.46
N TYR A 222 3.96 -7.31 0.92
CA TYR A 222 4.73 -7.48 -0.32
C TYR A 222 5.80 -8.57 -0.17
N LEU A 223 6.53 -8.56 0.96
CA LEU A 223 7.50 -9.61 1.27
C LEU A 223 6.84 -10.98 1.39
N ALA A 224 5.67 -11.07 2.04
CA ALA A 224 4.91 -12.30 2.16
C ALA A 224 4.44 -12.83 0.80
N ALA A 225 4.03 -11.94 -0.11
CA ALA A 225 3.58 -12.30 -1.46
C ALA A 225 4.70 -12.90 -2.32
N ARG A 226 5.96 -12.54 -2.06
CA ARG A 226 7.13 -13.06 -2.78
C ARG A 226 7.65 -14.39 -2.26
N ILE A 227 7.12 -14.90 -1.15
CA ILE A 227 7.55 -16.19 -0.59
C ILE A 227 7.15 -17.32 -1.56
N PRO A 228 8.10 -18.14 -2.04
CA PRO A 228 7.77 -19.27 -2.90
C PRO A 228 6.94 -20.32 -2.16
N GLY A 229 6.05 -21.02 -2.88
CA GLY A 229 5.24 -22.09 -2.29
C GLY A 229 6.10 -23.17 -1.63
N GLY A 230 5.72 -23.60 -0.43
CA GLY A 230 6.45 -24.62 0.34
C GLY A 230 7.72 -24.11 1.05
N VAL A 231 8.10 -22.84 0.88
CA VAL A 231 9.17 -22.22 1.66
C VAL A 231 8.60 -21.72 2.99
N SER A 232 9.28 -22.02 4.09
CA SER A 232 8.81 -21.55 5.39
C SER A 232 9.00 -20.03 5.52
N PRO A 233 8.06 -19.31 6.16
CA PRO A 233 8.13 -17.84 6.32
C PRO A 233 9.44 -17.37 6.96
N LYS A 234 10.00 -18.19 7.86
CA LYS A 234 11.29 -17.90 8.50
C LYS A 234 12.42 -17.86 7.49
N ARG A 235 12.48 -18.80 6.53
CA ARG A 235 13.58 -18.93 5.56
C ARG A 235 13.58 -17.84 4.49
N ALA A 236 12.43 -17.21 4.25
CA ALA A 236 12.30 -16.12 3.30
C ALA A 236 12.99 -14.81 3.73
N ILE A 237 13.36 -14.69 5.01
CA ILE A 237 14.03 -13.52 5.56
C ILE A 237 15.55 -13.77 5.63
N SER A 238 16.37 -12.78 5.30
CA SER A 238 17.83 -12.90 5.41
C SER A 238 18.28 -13.10 6.86
N ASP A 239 19.44 -13.73 7.06
CA ASP A 239 19.98 -13.95 8.41
C ASP A 239 20.26 -12.65 9.16
N ASP A 240 20.70 -11.62 8.45
CA ASP A 240 21.07 -10.35 9.07
C ASP A 240 19.84 -9.58 9.55
N VAL A 241 18.75 -9.58 8.77
CA VAL A 241 17.45 -9.07 9.24
C VAL A 241 16.98 -9.86 10.47
N ARG A 242 17.06 -11.20 10.44
CA ARG A 242 16.62 -12.03 11.59
C ARG A 242 17.40 -11.73 12.88
N LYS A 243 18.65 -11.28 12.78
CA LYS A 243 19.49 -10.89 13.93
C LYS A 243 19.19 -9.48 14.42
N SER A 244 18.61 -8.61 13.58
CA SER A 244 18.20 -7.26 13.96
C SER A 244 17.33 -7.28 15.23
N ARG A 245 17.61 -6.34 16.15
CA ARG A 245 16.82 -6.17 17.37
C ARG A 245 15.39 -5.76 17.02
N LEU A 246 15.22 -4.83 16.09
CA LEU A 246 13.92 -4.35 15.63
C LEU A 246 13.09 -5.48 15.03
N TRP A 247 13.66 -6.32 14.16
CA TRP A 247 12.94 -7.48 13.64
C TRP A 247 12.44 -8.41 14.75
N ARG A 248 13.31 -8.71 15.72
CA ARG A 248 12.99 -9.65 16.81
C ARG A 248 11.86 -9.16 17.72
N VAL A 249 11.77 -7.85 17.92
CA VAL A 249 10.75 -7.23 18.78
C VAL A 249 9.50 -6.92 17.97
N MET A 250 9.64 -6.23 16.84
CA MET A 250 8.53 -5.62 16.11
C MET A 250 7.86 -6.54 15.10
N VAL A 251 8.49 -7.62 14.61
CA VAL A 251 7.93 -8.43 13.53
C VAL A 251 7.90 -9.92 13.82
N LYS A 252 9.01 -10.46 14.32
CA LYS A 252 9.19 -11.89 14.56
C LYS A 252 8.06 -12.57 15.34
N PRO A 253 7.44 -11.97 16.39
CA PRO A 253 6.37 -12.64 17.14
C PRO A 253 5.14 -12.96 16.28
N HIS A 254 4.85 -12.10 15.30
CA HIS A 254 3.63 -12.14 14.49
C HIS A 254 3.86 -12.68 13.07
N TRP A 255 5.09 -12.62 12.57
CA TRP A 255 5.45 -12.90 11.17
C TRP A 255 4.87 -14.20 10.62
N ARG A 256 4.95 -15.29 11.38
CA ARG A 256 4.44 -16.59 10.91
C ARG A 256 2.93 -16.55 10.70
N ARG A 257 2.17 -16.06 11.69
CA ARG A 257 0.71 -16.02 11.63
C ARG A 257 0.22 -15.02 10.59
N PHE A 258 0.92 -13.91 10.43
CA PHE A 258 0.68 -12.94 9.36
C PHE A 258 0.78 -13.59 7.97
N VAL A 259 1.90 -14.26 7.67
CA VAL A 259 2.10 -14.93 6.38
C VAL A 259 1.12 -16.09 6.16
N GLU A 260 0.86 -16.89 7.20
CA GLU A 260 -0.11 -18.00 7.13
C GLU A 260 -1.54 -17.51 6.89
N THR A 261 -1.93 -16.39 7.50
CA THR A 261 -3.25 -15.77 7.28
C THR A 261 -3.39 -15.22 5.87
N LEU A 262 -2.40 -14.45 5.39
CA LEU A 262 -2.39 -13.96 4.01
C LEU A 262 -2.36 -15.09 2.98
N GLY A 263 -1.67 -16.20 3.27
CA GLY A 263 -1.63 -17.37 2.41
C GLY A 263 -2.99 -18.09 2.21
N GLN A 264 -4.04 -17.70 2.94
CA GLN A 264 -5.39 -18.24 2.77
C GLN A 264 -6.16 -17.59 1.61
N VAL A 265 -5.75 -16.41 1.15
CA VAL A 265 -6.37 -15.74 0.01
C VAL A 265 -5.61 -16.05 -1.28
N PRO A 266 -6.32 -16.24 -2.41
CA PRO A 266 -5.66 -16.43 -3.68
C PRO A 266 -5.10 -15.10 -4.22
N PRO A 267 -4.20 -15.14 -5.22
CA PRO A 267 -3.65 -13.93 -5.84
C PRO A 267 -4.76 -13.04 -6.44
N GLY A 268 -4.46 -11.75 -6.65
CA GLY A 268 -5.41 -10.75 -7.14
C GLY A 268 -6.06 -11.13 -8.47
N ASN A 269 -5.35 -11.83 -9.35
CA ASN A 269 -5.87 -12.28 -10.65
C ASN A 269 -6.85 -13.48 -10.56
N ILE A 270 -7.08 -14.04 -9.37
CA ILE A 270 -8.10 -15.05 -9.12
C ILE A 270 -9.29 -14.41 -8.42
N ARG A 271 -10.45 -14.45 -9.09
CA ARG A 271 -11.69 -13.90 -8.55
C ARG A 271 -12.14 -14.63 -7.30
N THR A 272 -12.47 -13.85 -6.27
CA THR A 272 -12.73 -14.37 -4.93
C THR A 272 -13.99 -13.74 -4.37
N ASN A 273 -14.86 -14.57 -3.79
CA ASN A 273 -16.05 -14.08 -3.11
C ASN A 273 -15.65 -13.24 -1.89
N ARG A 274 -16.25 -12.05 -1.77
CA ARG A 274 -16.10 -11.14 -0.63
C ARG A 274 -16.26 -11.83 0.74
N THR A 275 -17.22 -12.75 0.90
CA THR A 275 -17.39 -13.51 2.16
C THR A 275 -16.16 -14.34 2.55
N THR A 276 -15.40 -14.84 1.56
CA THR A 276 -14.15 -15.56 1.83
C THR A 276 -13.07 -14.59 2.30
N LEU A 277 -12.97 -13.43 1.66
CA LEU A 277 -12.04 -12.37 2.05
C LEU A 277 -12.37 -11.82 3.45
N ASP A 278 -13.65 -11.62 3.77
CA ASP A 278 -14.09 -11.12 5.09
C ASP A 278 -13.70 -12.06 6.24
N ALA A 279 -13.72 -13.37 5.99
CA ALA A 279 -13.27 -14.35 6.98
C ALA A 279 -11.78 -14.19 7.30
N VAL A 280 -10.94 -14.00 6.27
CA VAL A 280 -9.49 -13.79 6.44
C VAL A 280 -9.20 -12.41 7.02
N GLN A 281 -9.92 -11.38 6.58
CA GLN A 281 -9.85 -10.02 7.09
C GLN A 281 -10.05 -9.97 8.60
N ARG A 282 -11.09 -10.64 9.12
CA ARG A 282 -11.34 -10.68 10.58
C ARG A 282 -10.18 -11.30 11.35
N VAL A 283 -9.63 -12.41 10.85
CA VAL A 283 -8.48 -13.09 11.48
C VAL A 283 -7.23 -12.21 11.45
N LEU A 284 -7.02 -11.48 10.35
CA LEU A 284 -5.89 -10.57 10.21
C LEU A 284 -6.04 -9.33 11.11
N ALA A 285 -7.26 -8.81 11.26
CA ALA A 285 -7.55 -7.72 12.19
C ALA A 285 -7.31 -8.15 13.65
N ASP A 286 -7.68 -9.38 14.03
CA ASP A 286 -7.33 -9.94 15.36
C ASP A 286 -5.81 -10.03 15.55
N GLU A 287 -5.08 -10.38 14.49
CA GLU A 287 -3.61 -10.42 14.53
C GLU A 287 -3.01 -9.02 14.67
N PHE A 288 -3.58 -8.01 14.01
CA PHE A 288 -3.14 -6.62 14.12
C PHE A 288 -3.38 -6.03 15.50
N ASP A 289 -4.51 -6.34 16.13
CA ASP A 289 -4.77 -5.95 17.52
C ASP A 289 -3.71 -6.56 18.47
N ALA A 290 -3.48 -7.87 18.37
CA ALA A 290 -2.46 -8.57 19.14
C ALA A 290 -1.04 -8.03 18.87
N TRP A 291 -0.77 -7.61 17.63
CA TRP A 291 0.50 -7.04 17.22
C TRP A 291 0.71 -5.66 17.83
N LEU A 292 -0.28 -4.77 17.78
CA LEU A 292 -0.22 -3.48 18.47
C LEU A 292 0.03 -3.65 19.97
N LEU A 293 -0.64 -4.62 20.59
CA LEU A 293 -0.43 -4.92 22.01
C LEU A 293 1.02 -5.36 22.30
N SER A 294 1.62 -6.17 21.43
CA SER A 294 3.03 -6.56 21.56
C SER A 294 4.02 -5.39 21.40
N LEU A 295 3.61 -4.34 20.68
CA LEU A 295 4.37 -3.11 20.51
C LEU A 295 4.14 -2.12 21.66
N GLY A 296 3.23 -2.45 22.59
CA GLY A 296 2.92 -1.64 23.77
C GLY A 296 1.68 -0.75 23.62
N PHE A 297 0.86 -0.97 22.60
CA PHE A 297 -0.32 -0.14 22.30
C PHE A 297 -1.62 -0.95 22.39
N GLU A 298 -2.67 -0.38 22.97
CA GLU A 298 -3.97 -1.06 23.09
C GLU A 298 -5.13 -0.13 22.76
N GLY A 299 -5.94 -0.51 21.79
CA GLY A 299 -7.24 0.11 21.52
C GLY A 299 -8.35 -0.63 22.26
N VAL A 300 -9.25 0.11 22.89
CA VAL A 300 -10.38 -0.46 23.63
C VAL A 300 -11.66 0.20 23.13
N ASP A 301 -12.52 -0.60 22.52
CA ASP A 301 -13.91 -0.23 22.25
C ASP A 301 -14.73 -0.55 23.51
N ASP A 302 -15.27 0.47 24.18
CA ASP A 302 -16.15 0.34 25.34
C ASP A 302 -17.54 0.95 25.10
N THR A 303 -18.41 0.90 26.10
CA THR A 303 -19.78 1.46 25.99
C THR A 303 -19.82 2.98 25.90
N ASP A 304 -18.76 3.66 26.35
CA ASP A 304 -18.65 5.12 26.43
C ASP A 304 -17.89 5.70 25.22
N GLY A 305 -17.22 4.86 24.43
CA GLY A 305 -16.56 5.24 23.18
C GLY A 305 -15.35 4.36 22.85
N PHE A 306 -14.37 4.96 22.18
CA PHE A 306 -13.10 4.34 21.86
C PHE A 306 -11.99 5.00 22.68
N ALA A 307 -11.18 4.20 23.35
CA ALA A 307 -10.00 4.64 24.08
C ALA A 307 -8.73 3.99 23.49
N PHE A 308 -7.60 4.67 23.61
CA PHE A 308 -6.31 4.16 23.16
C PHE A 308 -5.23 4.42 24.23
N TYR A 309 -4.43 3.40 24.53
CA TYR A 309 -3.48 3.39 25.62
C TYR A 309 -2.08 2.99 25.16
N ILE A 310 -1.07 3.62 25.77
CA ILE A 310 0.31 3.12 25.78
C ILE A 310 0.47 2.28 27.06
N ARG A 311 0.58 0.96 26.89
CA ARG A 311 0.67 -0.03 27.98
C ARG A 311 2.09 -0.38 28.35
N ASP A 312 3.00 -0.33 27.38
CA ASP A 312 4.42 -0.63 27.57
C ASP A 312 5.28 0.35 26.78
N TRP A 313 6.27 0.93 27.44
CA TRP A 313 7.19 1.91 26.86
C TRP A 313 8.51 1.27 26.39
N SER A 314 8.72 -0.03 26.65
CA SER A 314 9.98 -0.74 26.36
C SER A 314 10.43 -0.64 24.91
N LEU A 315 9.49 -0.61 23.96
CA LEU A 315 9.81 -0.39 22.54
C LEU A 315 10.25 1.04 22.28
N LEU A 316 9.62 2.03 22.92
CA LEU A 316 9.85 3.46 22.68
C LEU A 316 11.13 3.98 23.35
N GLU A 317 11.63 3.29 24.37
CA GLU A 317 12.86 3.62 25.10
C GLU A 317 14.12 2.92 24.55
N MET A 318 13.96 2.05 23.54
CA MET A 318 15.02 1.24 22.94
C MET A 318 16.02 2.04 22.12
#